data_AF-A0A2D4GZS7-F1
#
_entry.id   AF-A0A2D4GZS7-F1
#
_cell.length_a   1.000
_cell.length_b   1.000
_cell.length_c   1.000
_cell.angle_alpha   90.00
_cell.angle_beta   90.00
_cell.angle_gamma   90.00
#
_symmetry.space_group_name_H-M   'P 1'
#
loop_
_entity.id
_entity.type
_entity.pdbx_description
1 polymer ?
#
loop_
_entity_poly.entity_id
_entity_poly.type
_entity_poly.pdbx_seq_one_letter_code
_entity_poly.pdbx_strand_id
1 'polypeptide(L)'
;AAGPTGKNEEKIQVLTDKIDVLLQQIEELGSEGKVEEAQGMMKLVEQLKEERELLRSTTSTIESFAAQEKQMEVCEVCGAFLIVGDAQSRVDDHLMGKQHMGYAKIKATVEELKKSGATQKQKP
;
A
#
# COMPACT_ATOMS: atom_id res chain seq x y z
N ALA A 1 -11.60 -0.25 2.14
CA ALA A 1 -11.76 1.01 1.40
C ALA A 1 -10.51 1.19 0.55
N ALA A 2 -10.63 1.32 -0.77
CA ALA A 2 -9.49 1.58 -1.63
C ALA A 2 -8.89 2.95 -1.26
N GLY A 3 -7.59 2.97 -0.90
CA GLY A 3 -6.87 4.19 -0.57
C GLY A 3 -6.79 5.17 -1.75
N PRO A 4 -6.25 6.38 -1.54
CA PRO A 4 -6.08 7.38 -2.59
C PRO A 4 -5.26 6.87 -3.78
N THR A 5 -4.32 5.93 -3.57
CA THR A 5 -3.54 5.25 -4.62
C THR A 5 -4.41 4.39 -5.53
N GLY A 6 -5.27 3.54 -4.98
CA GLY A 6 -6.14 2.66 -5.77
C GLY A 6 -7.12 3.40 -6.68
N LYS A 7 -7.58 4.60 -6.26
CA LYS A 7 -8.44 5.47 -7.09
C LYS A 7 -7.69 6.10 -8.26
N ASN A 8 -6.40 6.36 -8.11
CA ASN A 8 -5.58 6.90 -9.20
C ASN A 8 -5.21 5.79 -10.20
N GLU A 9 -4.95 4.57 -9.73
CA GLU A 9 -4.71 3.41 -10.58
C GLU A 9 -5.89 3.11 -11.50
N GLU A 10 -7.12 3.11 -10.96
CA GLU A 10 -8.34 2.93 -11.74
C GLU A 10 -8.50 4.02 -12.82
N LYS A 11 -8.22 5.29 -12.48
CA LYS A 11 -8.26 6.39 -13.44
C LYS A 11 -7.19 6.26 -14.53
N ILE A 12 -5.98 5.83 -14.18
CA ILE A 12 -4.90 5.58 -15.14
C ILE A 12 -5.31 4.47 -16.11
N GLN A 13 -5.96 3.42 -15.62
CA GLN A 13 -6.48 2.34 -16.46
C GLN A 13 -7.54 2.84 -17.45
N VAL A 14 -8.56 3.55 -16.95
CA VAL A 14 -9.62 4.14 -17.78
C VAL A 14 -9.07 5.10 -18.84
N LEU A 15 -8.09 5.94 -18.48
CA LEU A 15 -7.43 6.83 -19.44
C LEU A 15 -6.66 6.05 -20.51
N THR A 16 -6.01 4.95 -20.13
CA THR A 16 -5.27 4.09 -21.07
C THR A 16 -6.22 3.45 -22.07
N ASP A 17 -7.33 2.86 -21.60
CA ASP A 17 -8.33 2.24 -22.47
C ASP A 17 -8.94 3.28 -23.44
N LYS A 18 -9.22 4.50 -22.94
CA LYS A 18 -9.74 5.60 -23.75
C LYS A 18 -8.75 6.08 -24.81
N ILE A 19 -7.45 6.14 -24.47
CA ILE A 19 -6.39 6.48 -25.42
C ILE A 19 -6.32 5.43 -26.54
N ASP A 20 -6.38 4.14 -26.20
CA ASP A 20 -6.30 3.06 -27.19
C ASP A 20 -7.47 3.08 -28.17
N VAL A 21 -8.69 3.33 -27.68
CA VAL A 21 -9.88 3.49 -28.54
C VAL A 21 -9.73 4.70 -29.47
N LEU A 22 -9.26 5.84 -28.95
CA LEU A 22 -9.06 7.04 -29.77
C LEU A 22 -7.95 6.85 -30.82
N LEU A 23 -6.89 6.10 -30.50
CA LEU A 23 -5.82 5.78 -31.44
C LEU A 23 -6.33 4.94 -32.61
N GLN A 24 -7.17 3.93 -32.34
CA GLN A 24 -7.81 3.15 -33.41
C GLN A 24 -8.70 4.01 -34.31
N GLN A 25 -9.46 4.94 -33.73
CA GLN A 25 -10.28 5.88 -34.50
C GLN A 25 -9.43 6.81 -35.37
N ILE A 26 -8.27 7.26 -34.87
CA ILE A 26 -7.33 8.08 -35.63
C ILE A 26 -6.76 7.29 -36.81
N GLU A 27 -6.41 6.02 -36.62
CA GLU A 27 -5.91 5.15 -37.71
C GLU A 27 -6.96 4.94 -38.80
N GLU A 28 -8.24 4.75 -38.43
CA GLU A 28 -9.35 4.62 -39.38
C GLU A 28 -9.57 5.92 -40.16
N LEU A 29 -9.71 7.06 -39.46
CA LEU A 29 -9.89 8.38 -40.09
C LEU A 29 -8.72 8.75 -41.00
N GLY A 30 -7.48 8.37 -40.61
CA GLY A 30 -6.29 8.53 -41.43
C GLY A 30 -6.34 7.71 -42.71
N SER A 31 -6.82 6.47 -42.63
CA SER A 31 -6.99 5.57 -43.78
C SER A 31 -8.11 6.02 -44.74
N GLU A 32 -9.16 6.66 -44.20
CA GLU A 32 -10.24 7.28 -44.97
C GLU A 32 -9.85 8.63 -45.60
N GLY A 33 -8.66 9.16 -45.28
CA GLY A 33 -8.18 10.45 -45.78
C GLY A 33 -8.76 11.69 -45.07
N LYS A 34 -9.45 11.50 -43.93
CA LYS A 34 -9.99 12.57 -43.08
C LYS A 34 -8.92 13.15 -42.16
N VAL A 35 -7.91 13.76 -42.76
CA VAL A 35 -6.67 14.19 -42.07
C VAL A 35 -6.95 15.25 -40.99
N GLU A 36 -7.86 16.21 -41.22
CA GLU A 36 -8.15 17.26 -40.24
C GLU A 36 -8.83 16.70 -38.97
N GLU A 37 -9.76 15.76 -39.12
CA GLU A 37 -10.45 15.11 -38.00
C GLU A 37 -9.48 14.23 -37.20
N ALA A 38 -8.63 13.47 -37.89
CA ALA A 38 -7.58 12.65 -37.27
C ALA A 38 -6.59 13.51 -36.46
N GLN A 39 -6.18 14.67 -37.00
CA GLN A 39 -5.31 15.62 -36.30
C GLN A 39 -5.98 16.22 -35.06
N GLY A 40 -7.28 16.52 -35.13
CA GLY A 40 -8.06 16.98 -33.98
C GLY A 40 -8.09 15.95 -32.85
N MET A 41 -8.37 14.68 -33.19
CA MET A 41 -8.37 13.58 -32.22
C MET A 41 -6.98 13.28 -31.65
N MET A 42 -5.92 13.43 -32.46
CA MET A 42 -4.54 13.22 -32.00
C MET A 42 -4.14 14.22 -30.90
N LYS A 43 -4.59 15.48 -30.99
CA LYS A 43 -4.40 16.47 -29.91
C LYS A 43 -5.09 16.06 -28.61
N LEU A 44 -6.30 15.50 -28.71
CA LEU A 44 -7.02 15.01 -27.53
C LEU A 44 -6.28 13.82 -26.89
N VAL A 45 -5.73 12.92 -27.70
CA VAL A 45 -4.91 11.80 -27.20
C VAL A 45 -3.66 12.31 -26.47
N GLU A 46 -3.01 13.36 -26.99
CA GLU A 46 -1.84 13.97 -26.35
C GLU A 46 -2.18 14.55 -24.97
N GLN A 47 -3.29 15.28 -24.86
CA GLN A 47 -3.80 15.80 -23.58
C GLN A 47 -4.11 14.68 -22.58
N LEU A 48 -4.75 13.59 -23.02
CA LEU A 48 -5.05 12.44 -22.16
C LEU A 48 -3.76 11.72 -21.71
N LYS A 49 -2.74 11.68 -22.56
CA LYS A 49 -1.42 11.11 -22.21
C LYS A 49 -0.72 11.95 -21.15
N GLU A 50 -0.75 13.28 -21.26
CA GLU A 50 -0.23 14.20 -20.23
C GLU A 50 -0.97 14.04 -18.91
N GLU A 51 -2.31 13.99 -18.92
CA GLU A 51 -3.10 13.78 -17.71
C GLU A 51 -2.78 12.43 -17.03
N ARG A 52 -2.64 11.37 -17.83
CA ARG A 52 -2.24 10.05 -17.34
C ARG A 52 -0.84 10.08 -16.72
N GLU A 53 0.11 10.78 -17.33
CA GLU A 53 1.47 10.89 -16.81
C GLU A 53 1.50 11.68 -15.48
N LEU A 54 0.76 12.79 -15.40
CA LEU A 54 0.63 13.58 -14.18
C LEU A 54 0.00 12.78 -13.04
N LEU A 55 -1.03 11.98 -13.31
CA LEU A 55 -1.65 11.09 -12.32
C LEU A 55 -0.65 10.02 -11.85
N ARG A 56 0.15 9.48 -12.76
CA ARG A 56 1.18 8.48 -12.44
C ARG A 56 2.28 9.09 -11.56
N SER A 57 2.81 10.26 -11.92
CA SER A 57 3.86 10.94 -11.16
C SER A 57 3.38 11.36 -9.77
N THR A 58 2.13 11.83 -9.67
CA THR A 58 1.48 12.16 -8.39
C THR A 58 1.34 10.90 -7.52
N THR A 59 0.93 9.77 -8.10
CA THR A 59 0.80 8.50 -7.38
C THR A 59 2.16 8.02 -6.87
N SER A 60 3.18 8.02 -7.71
CA SER A 60 4.57 7.70 -7.32
C SER A 60 5.09 8.61 -6.20
N THR A 61 4.73 9.89 -6.24
CA THR A 61 5.11 10.84 -5.18
C THR A 61 4.41 10.53 -3.87
N ILE A 62 3.09 10.28 -3.91
CA ILE A 62 2.32 9.88 -2.72
C ILE A 62 2.85 8.57 -2.13
N GLU A 63 3.15 7.57 -2.96
CA GLU A 63 3.76 6.31 -2.53
C GLU A 63 5.14 6.52 -1.91
N SER A 64 5.96 7.40 -2.48
CA SER A 64 7.27 7.76 -1.92
C SER A 64 7.15 8.45 -0.56
N PHE A 65 6.20 9.38 -0.41
CA PHE A 65 5.91 10.03 0.88
C PHE A 65 5.33 9.06 1.91
N ALA A 66 4.44 8.16 1.51
CA ALA A 66 3.91 7.11 2.38
C ALA A 66 4.99 6.10 2.78
N ALA A 67 5.92 5.76 1.87
CA ALA A 67 7.07 4.92 2.18
C ALA A 67 8.07 5.62 3.12
N GLN A 68 8.14 6.95 3.08
CA GLN A 68 8.95 7.73 4.02
C GLN A 68 8.29 7.84 5.41
N GLU A 69 6.96 7.70 5.48
CA GLU A 69 6.24 7.49 6.73
C GLU A 69 6.61 6.11 7.28
N LYS A 70 7.43 6.09 8.33
CA LYS A 70 7.78 4.85 9.00
C LYS A 70 6.53 4.28 9.64
N GLN A 71 5.94 3.28 9.00
CA GLN A 71 4.78 2.57 9.53
C GLN A 71 5.13 2.00 10.90
N MET A 72 4.37 2.38 11.93
CA MET A 72 4.56 1.91 13.30
C MET A 72 3.54 0.83 13.66
N GLU A 73 4.02 -0.22 14.31
CA GLU A 73 3.20 -1.28 14.92
C GLU A 73 3.47 -1.37 16.43
N VAL A 74 2.55 -1.97 17.17
CA VAL A 74 2.71 -2.18 18.61
C VAL A 74 3.13 -3.62 18.86
N CYS A 75 4.23 -3.82 19.58
CA CYS A 75 4.66 -5.15 19.98
C CYS A 75 3.62 -5.83 20.87
N GLU A 76 3.18 -7.04 20.49
CA GLU A 76 2.17 -7.82 21.23
C GLU A 76 2.65 -8.33 22.61
N VAL A 77 3.95 -8.28 22.87
CA VAL A 77 4.55 -8.73 24.13
C VAL A 77 4.65 -7.58 25.11
N CYS A 78 5.31 -6.48 24.73
CA CYS A 78 5.66 -5.39 25.64
C CYS A 78 4.93 -4.07 25.38
N GLY A 79 4.13 -3.98 24.31
CA GLY A 79 3.35 -2.78 23.99
C GLY A 79 4.15 -1.58 23.48
N ALA A 80 5.45 -1.74 23.24
CA ALA A 80 6.28 -0.68 22.67
C ALA A 80 6.06 -0.57 21.15
N PHE A 81 6.19 0.65 20.61
CA PHE A 81 6.12 0.89 19.17
C PHE A 81 7.38 0.36 18.47
N LEU A 82 7.17 -0.32 17.36
CA LEU A 82 8.17 -0.83 16.43
C LEU A 82 7.93 -0.23 15.06
N ILE A 83 8.99 0.00 14.30
CA ILE A 83 8.88 0.45 12.91
C ILE A 83 8.89 -0.80 12.02
N VAL A 84 7.84 -0.98 11.23
CA VAL A 84 7.73 -2.05 10.25
C VAL A 84 8.83 -1.88 9.20
N GLY A 85 9.63 -2.92 8.96
CA GLY A 85 10.72 -2.89 7.98
C GLY A 85 11.97 -2.12 8.41
N ASP A 86 12.15 -1.84 9.71
CA ASP A 86 13.41 -1.26 10.21
C ASP A 86 14.59 -2.24 10.11
N ALA A 87 15.80 -1.74 10.35
CA ALA A 87 17.01 -2.56 10.34
C ALA A 87 16.88 -3.74 11.32
N GLN A 88 17.22 -4.95 10.86
CA GLN A 88 17.10 -6.18 11.64
C GLN A 88 17.75 -6.07 13.02
N SER A 89 18.91 -5.40 13.13
CA SER A 89 19.59 -5.18 14.40
C SER A 89 18.74 -4.43 15.44
N ARG A 90 17.91 -3.47 15.02
CA ARG A 90 16.99 -2.75 15.93
C ARG A 90 15.84 -3.63 16.39
N VAL A 91 15.36 -4.50 15.51
CA VAL A 91 14.35 -5.51 15.86
C VAL A 91 14.93 -6.48 16.88
N ASP A 92 16.16 -6.94 16.67
CA ASP A 92 16.85 -7.84 17.60
C ASP A 92 17.09 -7.19 18.97
N ASP A 93 17.54 -5.92 19.00
CA ASP A 93 17.70 -5.14 20.24
C ASP A 93 16.38 -5.01 21.02
N HIS A 94 15.26 -4.86 20.31
CA HIS A 94 13.94 -4.85 20.93
C HIS A 94 13.59 -6.22 21.54
N LEU A 95 13.74 -7.30 20.78
CA LEU A 95 13.36 -8.66 21.20
C LEU A 95 14.21 -9.16 22.37
N MET A 96 15.51 -8.82 22.37
CA MET A 96 16.45 -9.11 23.46
C MET A 96 16.41 -8.06 24.58
N GLY A 97 15.57 -7.04 24.45
CA GLY A 97 15.44 -5.97 25.43
C GLY A 97 14.85 -6.46 26.75
N LYS A 98 15.31 -5.88 27.86
CA LYS A 98 14.83 -6.24 29.21
C LYS A 98 13.32 -6.11 29.37
N GLN A 99 12.71 -5.10 28.75
CA GLN A 99 11.27 -4.89 28.79
C GLN A 99 10.54 -6.01 28.04
N HIS A 100 10.96 -6.34 26.82
CA HIS A 100 10.36 -7.40 26.03
C HIS A 100 10.47 -8.76 26.74
N MET A 101 11.68 -9.13 27.17
CA MET A 101 11.92 -10.38 27.90
C MET A 101 11.15 -10.44 29.23
N GLY A 102 11.08 -9.32 29.95
CA GLY A 102 10.34 -9.21 31.21
C GLY A 102 8.85 -9.47 31.02
N TYR A 103 8.21 -8.79 30.07
CA TYR A 103 6.81 -9.00 29.75
C TYR A 103 6.53 -10.40 29.19
N ALA A 104 7.43 -10.95 28.37
CA ALA A 104 7.32 -12.33 27.89
C ALA A 104 7.28 -13.34 29.06
N LYS A 105 8.17 -13.18 30.04
CA LYS A 105 8.21 -14.03 31.24
C LYS A 105 6.96 -13.89 32.10
N ILE A 106 6.48 -12.67 32.28
CA ILE A 106 5.23 -12.41 33.02
C ILE A 106 4.05 -13.09 32.31
N LYS A 107 3.92 -12.91 30.99
CA LYS A 107 2.87 -13.53 30.17
C LYS A 107 2.89 -15.05 30.31
N ALA A 108 4.05 -15.68 30.16
CA ALA A 108 4.22 -17.13 30.34
C ALA A 108 3.81 -17.60 31.74
N THR A 109 4.24 -16.90 32.78
CA THR A 109 3.89 -17.24 34.18
C THR A 109 2.38 -17.12 34.41
N VAL A 110 1.75 -16.06 33.88
CA VAL A 110 0.29 -15.87 34.00
C VAL A 110 -0.48 -16.98 33.28
N GLU A 111 -0.01 -17.43 32.12
CA GLU A 111 -0.63 -18.56 31.40
C GLU A 111 -0.48 -19.89 32.16
N GLU A 112 0.69 -20.14 32.75
CA GLU A 112 0.91 -21.32 33.60
C GLU A 112 0.01 -21.30 34.84
N LEU A 113 -0.10 -20.15 35.51
CA LEU A 113 -1.00 -19.97 36.66
C LEU A 113 -2.47 -20.13 36.29
N LYS A 114 -2.89 -19.64 35.11
CA LYS A 114 -4.26 -19.84 34.62
C LYS A 114 -4.54 -21.32 34.34
N LYS A 115 -3.59 -22.04 33.76
CA LYS A 115 -3.72 -23.49 33.50
C LYS A 115 -3.80 -24.28 34.80
N SER A 116 -2.94 -24.00 35.78
CA SER A 116 -2.90 -24.70 37.08
C SER A 116 -4.06 -24.31 38.03
N GLY A 117 -4.53 -23.07 37.97
CA GLY A 117 -5.70 -22.60 38.70
C GLY A 117 -7.02 -23.14 38.15
N ALA A 118 -7.09 -23.43 36.83
CA ALA A 118 -8.23 -24.13 36.23
C ALA A 118 -8.30 -25.61 36.66
N THR A 119 -7.15 -26.27 36.89
CA THR A 119 -7.10 -27.65 37.39
C THR A 119 -7.52 -27.78 38.86
N GLN A 120 -7.27 -26.75 39.70
CA GLN A 120 -7.70 -26.78 41.10
C GLN A 120 -9.21 -26.55 41.31
N LYS A 121 -9.91 -25.95 40.34
CA LYS A 121 -11.37 -25.79 40.38
C LYS A 121 -12.16 -27.06 39.98
N GLN A 122 -11.48 -28.08 39.47
CA GLN A 122 -12.05 -29.39 39.12
C GLN A 122 -11.51 -30.49 40.05
N LYS A 123 -11.63 -30.31 41.36
CA LYS A 123 -11.51 -31.42 42.31
C LYS A 123 -12.81 -31.49 43.11
N PRO A 124 -13.66 -32.53 42.92
CA PRO A 124 -14.87 -32.71 43.72
C PRO A 124 -14.53 -33.00 45.19
#